data_AF-A0A7X5SBP1-F1
#
_entry.id   AF-A0A7X5SBP1-F1
#
_cell.length_a   1.000
_cell.length_b   1.000
_cell.length_c   1.000
_cell.angle_alpha   90.00
_cell.angle_beta   90.00
_cell.angle_gamma   90.00
#
_symmetry.space_group_name_H-M   'P 1'
#
loop_
_entity.id
_entity.type
_entity.pdbx_description
1 polymer ?
#
loop_
_entity_poly.entity_id
_entity_poly.type
_entity_poly.pdbx_seq_one_letter_code
_entity_poly.pdbx_strand_id
1 'polypeptide(L)'
;VDGVAHALEGPQAEALVQRLRAQYAIALVDEFQDTDDRQWAIFSNVFGEGPLARAVGLEPALFLIGDPKQAIYGFRGGDVRTYLAAAVTAELAPPLSHNFRSRPGVLAAIDALYAQAGYTDAFLTDGIAFHPVRPGTKRVDADLQRDGGP
;
A
#
# COMPACT_ATOMS: atom_id res chain seq x y z
N VAL A 1 -0.68 -4.14 -19.10
CA VAL A 1 0.51 -4.48 -18.27
C VAL A 1 1.51 -5.28 -19.09
N ASP A 2 1.09 -6.39 -19.71
CA ASP A 2 1.98 -7.29 -20.46
C ASP A 2 2.84 -6.62 -21.53
N GLY A 3 2.24 -5.76 -22.35
CA GLY A 3 2.99 -5.04 -23.39
C GLY A 3 4.08 -4.12 -22.85
N VAL A 4 3.86 -3.50 -21.68
CA VAL A 4 4.87 -2.62 -21.06
C VAL A 4 5.96 -3.45 -20.40
N ALA A 5 5.59 -4.49 -19.65
CA ALA A 5 6.56 -5.40 -19.03
C ALA A 5 7.51 -5.98 -20.08
N HIS A 6 6.96 -6.49 -21.20
CA HIS A 6 7.79 -7.02 -22.28
C HIS A 6 8.66 -5.96 -22.95
N ALA A 7 8.15 -4.75 -23.16
CA ALA A 7 8.93 -3.66 -23.77
C ALA A 7 10.12 -3.22 -22.89
N LEU A 8 10.00 -3.34 -21.56
CA LEU A 8 11.08 -3.05 -20.61
C LEU A 8 12.18 -4.13 -20.61
N GLU A 9 11.94 -5.30 -21.19
CA GLU A 9 12.95 -6.36 -21.37
C GLU A 9 13.71 -6.21 -22.71
N GLY A 10 13.26 -5.31 -23.59
CA GLY A 10 13.78 -5.14 -24.94
C GLY A 10 14.91 -4.10 -25.06
N PRO A 11 15.52 -3.99 -26.25
CA PRO A 11 16.64 -3.06 -26.50
C PRO A 11 16.25 -1.58 -26.42
N GLN A 12 14.96 -1.26 -26.33
CA GLN A 12 14.44 0.11 -26.23
C GLN A 12 14.00 0.46 -24.79
N ALA A 13 14.32 -0.36 -23.80
CA ALA A 13 13.87 -0.21 -22.42
C ALA A 13 14.25 1.15 -21.82
N GLU A 14 15.51 1.57 -21.94
CA GLU A 14 15.97 2.86 -21.41
C GLU A 14 15.24 4.05 -22.04
N ALA A 15 15.08 4.03 -23.37
CA ALA A 15 14.34 5.06 -24.10
C ALA A 15 12.86 5.09 -23.68
N LEU A 16 12.25 3.92 -23.43
CA LEU A 16 10.89 3.83 -22.92
C LEU A 16 10.78 4.43 -21.51
N VAL A 17 11.70 4.11 -20.61
CA VAL A 17 11.74 4.67 -19.25
C VAL A 17 11.83 6.19 -19.28
N GLN A 18 12.76 6.75 -20.05
CA GLN A 18 12.92 8.20 -20.19
C GLN A 18 11.64 8.85 -20.74
N ARG A 19 10.99 8.26 -21.73
CA ARG A 19 9.74 8.77 -22.30
C ARG A 19 8.58 8.72 -21.31
N LEU A 20 8.45 7.60 -20.58
CA LEU A 20 7.42 7.46 -19.56
C LEU A 20 7.63 8.47 -18.42
N ARG A 21 8.88 8.72 -18.02
CA ARG A 21 9.22 9.70 -16.99
C ARG A 21 9.10 11.15 -17.45
N ALA A 22 9.30 11.42 -18.74
CA ALA A 22 9.00 12.74 -19.32
C ALA A 22 7.49 13.00 -19.39
N GLN A 23 6.69 11.95 -19.65
CA GLN A 23 5.23 12.05 -19.71
C GLN A 23 4.59 12.11 -18.32
N TYR A 24 5.10 11.32 -17.37
CA TYR A 24 4.61 11.20 -16.01
C TYR A 24 5.76 11.50 -15.05
N ALA A 25 5.70 12.65 -14.39
CA ALA A 25 6.77 13.06 -13.49
C ALA A 25 6.85 12.17 -12.24
N ILE A 26 5.69 11.73 -11.73
CA ILE A 26 5.52 10.99 -10.48
C ILE A 26 4.48 9.90 -10.68
N ALA A 27 4.68 8.74 -10.05
CA ALA A 27 3.68 7.69 -9.92
C ALA A 27 3.17 7.59 -8.48
N LEU A 28 1.85 7.53 -8.32
CA LEU A 28 1.16 7.22 -7.06
C LEU A 28 0.42 5.90 -7.27
N VAL A 29 0.77 4.89 -6.49
CA VAL A 29 0.14 3.56 -6.55
C VAL A 29 -0.70 3.39 -5.30
N ASP A 30 -2.02 3.36 -5.48
CA ASP A 30 -2.98 3.05 -4.42
C ASP A 30 -3.24 1.54 -4.36
N GLU A 31 -3.74 1.04 -3.23
CA GLU A 31 -3.98 -0.39 -2.96
C GLU A 31 -2.74 -1.26 -3.27
N PHE A 32 -1.55 -0.76 -2.92
CA PHE A 32 -0.28 -1.39 -3.29
C PHE A 32 -0.14 -2.83 -2.74
N GLN A 33 -0.85 -3.18 -1.66
CA GLN A 33 -0.88 -4.54 -1.13
C GLN A 33 -1.44 -5.59 -2.10
N ASP A 34 -2.19 -5.17 -3.14
CA ASP A 34 -2.76 -6.04 -4.17
C ASP A 34 -1.91 -6.07 -5.46
N THR A 35 -0.72 -5.47 -5.44
CA THR A 35 0.20 -5.42 -6.60
C THR A 35 0.96 -6.74 -6.75
N ASP A 36 1.07 -7.23 -7.99
CA ASP A 36 1.89 -8.41 -8.31
C ASP A 36 3.36 -8.05 -8.67
N ASP A 37 4.25 -9.05 -8.68
CA ASP A 37 5.67 -8.87 -8.99
C ASP A 37 5.94 -8.21 -10.36
N ARG A 38 5.07 -8.45 -11.35
CA ARG A 38 5.24 -7.89 -12.70
C ARG A 38 4.89 -6.42 -12.71
N GLN A 39 3.79 -6.04 -12.07
CA GLN A 39 3.41 -4.65 -11.88
C GLN A 39 4.48 -3.90 -11.06
N TRP A 40 4.98 -4.51 -9.99
CA TRP A 40 6.07 -3.96 -9.19
C TRP A 40 7.33 -3.74 -10.03
N ALA A 41 7.73 -4.70 -10.86
CA ALA A 41 8.89 -4.58 -11.74
C ALA A 41 8.76 -3.37 -12.69
N ILE A 42 7.56 -3.08 -13.20
CA ILE A 42 7.31 -1.88 -14.03
C ILE A 42 7.53 -0.62 -13.20
N PHE A 43 6.86 -0.49 -12.05
CA PHE A 43 6.95 0.72 -11.23
C PHE A 43 8.38 0.96 -10.72
N SER A 44 9.04 -0.09 -10.26
CA SER A 44 10.43 -0.04 -9.81
C SER A 44 11.37 0.42 -10.93
N ASN A 45 11.27 -0.16 -12.13
CA ASN A 45 12.15 0.18 -13.25
C ASN A 45 11.88 1.54 -13.90
N VAL A 46 10.67 2.08 -13.78
CA VAL A 46 10.32 3.36 -14.41
C VAL A 46 10.41 4.51 -13.40
N PHE A 47 9.86 4.34 -12.21
CA PHE A 47 9.66 5.41 -11.22
C PHE A 47 10.41 5.20 -9.90
N GLY A 48 10.84 3.98 -9.59
CA GLY A 48 11.56 3.67 -8.37
C GLY A 48 13.07 3.61 -8.57
N GLU A 49 13.71 2.75 -7.77
CA GLU A 49 15.15 2.49 -7.82
C GLU A 49 15.48 1.22 -8.63
N GLY A 50 14.66 0.86 -9.61
CA GLY A 50 14.94 -0.29 -10.46
C GLY A 50 16.21 -0.07 -11.32
N PRO A 51 16.82 -1.16 -11.82
CA PRO A 51 18.04 -1.07 -12.63
C PRO A 51 17.93 -0.12 -13.83
N LEU A 52 16.78 -0.10 -14.53
CA LEU A 52 16.60 0.77 -15.68
C LEU A 52 16.53 2.25 -15.31
N ALA A 53 15.77 2.62 -14.27
CA ALA A 53 15.71 3.99 -13.77
C ALA A 53 17.10 4.50 -13.35
N ARG A 54 17.89 3.66 -12.66
CA ARG A 54 19.27 3.98 -12.29
C ARG A 54 20.19 4.12 -13.50
N ALA A 55 20.07 3.23 -14.50
CA ALA A 55 20.90 3.27 -15.70
C ALA A 55 20.75 4.59 -16.47
N VAL A 56 19.54 5.17 -16.47
CA VAL A 56 19.28 6.47 -17.11
C VAL A 56 19.44 7.67 -16.16
N GLY A 57 19.94 7.46 -14.94
CA GLY A 57 20.24 8.52 -13.97
C GLY A 57 19.01 9.28 -13.47
N LEU A 58 17.86 8.61 -13.37
CA LEU A 58 16.64 9.23 -12.87
C LEU A 58 16.46 9.00 -11.37
N GLU A 59 16.16 10.07 -10.65
CA GLU A 59 15.81 9.99 -9.23
C GLU A 59 14.46 9.28 -9.03
N PRO A 60 14.26 8.62 -7.87
CA PRO A 60 12.97 8.01 -7.51
C PRO A 60 11.85 9.05 -7.46
N ALA A 61 10.69 8.68 -8.01
CA ALA A 61 9.47 9.48 -8.05
C ALA A 61 8.24 8.57 -7.93
N LEU A 62 8.28 7.67 -6.95
CA LEU A 62 7.27 6.64 -6.72
C LEU A 62 6.74 6.74 -5.29
N PHE A 63 5.43 6.89 -5.15
CA PHE A 63 4.73 6.85 -3.87
C PHE A 63 3.80 5.63 -3.85
N LEU A 64 3.91 4.84 -2.79
CA LEU A 64 3.16 3.61 -2.60
C LEU A 64 2.23 3.81 -1.40
N ILE A 65 0.94 3.65 -1.63
CA ILE A 65 -0.10 3.75 -0.62
C ILE A 65 -0.77 2.38 -0.50
N GLY A 66 -0.88 1.87 0.72
CA GLY A 66 -1.53 0.60 0.95
C GLY A 66 -1.60 0.22 2.42
N ASP A 67 -2.24 -0.91 2.68
CA ASP A 67 -2.33 -1.52 4.01
C ASP A 67 -2.13 -3.04 3.89
N PRO A 68 -1.01 -3.59 4.39
CA PRO A 68 -0.74 -5.03 4.28
C PRO A 68 -1.76 -5.87 5.06
N LYS A 69 -2.45 -5.29 6.06
CA LYS A 69 -3.53 -5.95 6.80
C LYS A 69 -4.75 -6.26 5.92
N GLN A 70 -4.87 -5.59 4.78
CA GLN A 70 -5.99 -5.72 3.85
C GLN A 70 -5.64 -6.58 2.61
N ALA A 71 -4.45 -7.19 2.58
CA ALA A 71 -4.01 -8.08 1.50
C ALA A 71 -4.77 -9.42 1.52
N ILE A 72 -6.04 -9.41 1.10
CA ILE A 72 -6.94 -10.58 1.12
C ILE A 72 -7.01 -11.31 -0.23
N TYR A 73 -6.34 -10.81 -1.26
CA TYR A 73 -6.36 -11.35 -2.62
C TYR A 73 -5.19 -12.28 -2.96
N GLY A 74 -4.59 -12.96 -1.98
CA GLY A 74 -3.49 -13.91 -2.21
C GLY A 74 -3.80 -15.02 -3.23
N PHE A 75 -5.09 -15.37 -3.43
CA PHE A 75 -5.53 -16.34 -4.43
C PHE A 75 -5.57 -15.80 -5.88
N ARG A 76 -5.41 -14.47 -6.09
CA ARG A 76 -5.41 -13.82 -7.40
C ARG A 76 -4.05 -13.28 -7.83
N GLY A 77 -2.99 -13.58 -7.06
CA GLY A 77 -1.62 -13.15 -7.38
C GLY A 77 -1.22 -11.79 -6.79
N GLY A 78 -2.07 -11.14 -5.98
CA GLY A 78 -1.62 -10.05 -5.12
C GLY A 78 -0.70 -10.63 -4.07
N ASP A 79 0.57 -10.21 -4.08
CA ASP A 79 1.59 -10.78 -3.19
C ASP A 79 1.96 -9.75 -2.12
N VAL A 80 1.47 -10.00 -0.90
CA VAL A 80 1.86 -9.21 0.27
C VAL A 80 3.37 -9.21 0.50
N ARG A 81 4.10 -10.22 -0.02
CA ARG A 81 5.57 -10.23 -0.01
C ARG A 81 6.15 -9.14 -0.89
N THR A 82 5.55 -8.82 -2.02
CA THR A 82 5.96 -7.69 -2.88
C THR A 82 5.81 -6.38 -2.12
N TYR A 83 4.69 -6.21 -1.39
CA TYR A 83 4.50 -5.08 -0.49
C TYR A 83 5.60 -5.02 0.58
N LEU A 84 5.83 -6.12 1.30
CA LEU A 84 6.82 -6.18 2.38
C LEU A 84 8.25 -5.95 1.87
N ALA A 85 8.60 -6.49 0.70
CA ALA A 85 9.90 -6.29 0.07
C ALA A 85 10.13 -4.83 -0.33
N ALA A 86 9.12 -4.18 -0.92
CA ALA A 86 9.19 -2.76 -1.26
C ALA A 86 9.26 -1.87 0.00
N ALA A 87 8.54 -2.22 1.07
CA ALA A 87 8.55 -1.48 2.33
C ALA A 87 9.92 -1.50 3.04
N VAL A 88 10.76 -2.52 2.79
CA VAL A 88 12.13 -2.62 3.35
C VAL A 88 13.05 -1.56 2.75
N THR A 89 12.88 -1.23 1.47
CA THR A 89 13.77 -0.30 0.75
C THR A 89 13.19 1.11 0.65
N ALA A 90 11.87 1.26 0.78
CA ALA A 90 11.21 2.55 0.70
C ALA A 90 11.47 3.42 1.95
N GLU A 91 11.49 4.73 1.75
CA GLU A 91 11.38 5.67 2.87
C GLU A 91 9.96 5.61 3.45
N LEU A 92 9.84 5.28 4.74
CA LEU A 92 8.56 5.14 5.40
C LEU A 92 7.93 6.50 5.71
N ALA A 93 6.74 6.72 5.17
CA ALA A 93 5.90 7.85 5.57
C ALA A 93 5.26 7.60 6.96
N PRO A 94 4.94 8.67 7.71
CA PRO A 94 4.17 8.54 8.95
C PRO A 94 2.82 7.83 8.70
N PRO A 95 2.41 6.89 9.56
CA PRO A 95 1.15 6.18 9.38
C PRO A 95 -0.06 7.08 9.60
N LEU A 96 -1.14 6.82 8.84
CA LEU A 96 -2.43 7.48 9.03
C LEU A 96 -3.17 6.88 10.23
N SER A 97 -2.95 7.47 11.40
CA SER A 97 -3.45 6.94 12.69
C SER A 97 -4.91 7.28 13.03
N HIS A 98 -5.61 8.05 12.19
CA HIS A 98 -6.99 8.48 12.44
C HIS A 98 -7.96 7.90 11.42
N ASN A 99 -9.01 7.24 11.91
CA ASN A 99 -10.07 6.69 11.09
C ASN A 99 -11.27 7.65 11.04
N PHE A 100 -11.54 8.21 9.87
CA PHE A 100 -12.67 9.13 9.66
C PHE A 100 -13.92 8.45 9.08
N ARG A 101 -13.90 7.13 8.90
CA ARG A 101 -14.96 6.34 8.25
C ARG A 101 -15.91 5.71 9.26
N SER A 102 -15.35 5.20 10.35
CA SER A 102 -16.01 4.42 11.39
C SER A 102 -16.18 5.24 12.66
N ARG A 103 -17.13 4.80 13.48
CA ARG A 103 -17.42 5.42 14.78
C ARG A 103 -16.50 4.87 15.88
N PRO A 104 -16.31 5.62 16.98
CA PRO A 104 -15.48 5.16 18.09
C PRO A 104 -15.85 3.76 18.61
N GLY A 105 -17.14 3.45 18.77
CA GLY A 105 -17.57 2.14 19.26
C GLY A 105 -17.15 0.96 18.36
N VAL A 106 -17.16 1.14 17.03
CA VAL A 106 -16.69 0.11 16.09
C VAL A 106 -15.18 -0.08 16.19
N LEU A 107 -14.43 1.02 16.29
CA LEU A 107 -12.97 0.95 16.44
C LEU A 107 -12.58 0.26 17.74
N ALA A 108 -13.28 0.55 18.84
CA ALA A 108 -13.05 -0.10 20.13
C ALA A 108 -13.32 -1.60 20.10
N ALA A 109 -14.38 -2.04 19.40
CA ALA A 109 -14.68 -3.46 19.24
C ALA A 109 -13.61 -4.20 18.43
N ILE A 110 -13.12 -3.59 17.35
CA ILE A 110 -12.04 -4.14 16.52
C ILE A 110 -10.73 -4.19 17.33
N ASP A 111 -10.41 -3.13 18.06
CA ASP A 111 -9.22 -3.07 18.92
C ASP A 111 -9.23 -4.17 19.98
N ALA A 112 -10.36 -4.37 20.66
CA ALA A 112 -10.51 -5.45 21.65
C ALA A 112 -10.29 -6.85 21.06
N LEU A 113 -10.76 -7.11 19.83
CA LEU A 113 -10.53 -8.37 19.13
C LEU A 113 -9.03 -8.60 18.89
N TYR A 114 -8.33 -7.59 18.37
CA TYR A 114 -6.90 -7.70 18.08
C TYR A 114 -6.03 -7.69 19.34
N ALA A 115 -6.47 -7.05 20.42
CA ALA A 115 -5.82 -7.11 21.72
C ALA A 115 -5.85 -8.53 22.30
N GLN A 116 -6.95 -9.26 22.09
CA GLN A 116 -7.06 -10.65 22.51
C GLN A 116 -6.22 -11.60 21.63
N ALA A 117 -6.16 -11.33 20.32
CA ALA A 117 -5.36 -12.13 19.39
C ALA A 117 -3.84 -11.89 19.50
N GLY A 118 -3.43 -10.75 20.06
CA GLY A 118 -2.05 -10.26 20.05
C GLY A 118 -1.78 -9.42 18.81
N TYR A 119 -1.41 -8.15 18.99
CA TYR A 119 -1.29 -7.20 17.88
C TYR A 119 -0.26 -7.60 16.81
N THR A 120 0.84 -8.23 17.21
CA THR A 120 1.88 -8.70 16.29
C THR A 120 1.52 -10.02 15.62
N ASP A 121 0.63 -10.81 16.22
CA ASP A 121 0.44 -12.22 15.85
C ASP A 121 -0.87 -12.44 15.10
N ALA A 122 -1.80 -11.48 15.16
CA ALA A 122 -3.16 -11.63 14.67
C ALA A 122 -3.29 -11.92 13.16
N PHE A 123 -2.28 -11.60 12.35
CA PHE A 123 -2.28 -11.84 10.90
C PHE A 123 -1.48 -13.08 10.48
N LEU A 124 -0.85 -13.78 11.42
CA LEU A 124 -0.08 -15.02 11.19
C LEU A 124 0.96 -14.90 10.06
N THR A 125 1.43 -13.68 9.78
CA THR A 125 2.34 -13.35 8.70
C THR A 125 3.38 -12.38 9.25
N ASP A 126 4.65 -12.79 9.23
CA ASP A 126 5.75 -11.96 9.71
C ASP A 126 5.79 -10.63 8.95
N GLY A 127 5.96 -9.54 9.71
CA GLY A 127 5.96 -8.18 9.15
C GLY A 127 4.57 -7.53 9.02
N ILE A 128 3.48 -8.23 9.38
CA ILE A 128 2.13 -7.65 9.41
C ILE A 128 1.60 -7.63 10.84
N ALA A 129 1.37 -6.44 11.38
CA ALA A 129 0.83 -6.23 12.71
C ALA A 129 -0.43 -5.36 12.67
N PHE A 130 -1.35 -5.57 13.62
CA PHE A 130 -2.43 -4.63 13.87
C PHE A 130 -1.89 -3.40 14.60
N HIS A 131 -2.28 -2.22 14.13
CA HIS A 131 -1.99 -0.95 14.78
C HIS A 131 -3.32 -0.27 15.14
N PRO A 132 -3.61 -0.05 16.43
CA PRO A 132 -4.83 0.65 16.84
C PRO A 132 -4.89 2.04 16.22
N VAL A 133 -6.08 2.42 15.75
CA VAL A 133 -6.36 3.73 15.15
C VAL A 133 -7.29 4.54 16.05
N ARG A 134 -7.14 5.86 16.01
CA ARG A 134 -8.00 6.79 16.74
C ARG A 134 -9.22 7.16 15.92
N PRO A 135 -10.39 7.39 16.53
CA PRO A 135 -11.52 7.96 15.82
C PRO A 135 -11.19 9.37 15.33
N GLY A 136 -11.60 9.67 14.09
CA GLY A 136 -11.65 11.02 13.56
C GLY A 136 -12.91 11.76 14.01
N THR A 137 -13.09 12.98 13.52
CA THR A 137 -14.19 13.87 13.94
C THR A 137 -15.48 13.72 13.12
N LYS A 138 -15.47 12.94 12.03
CA LYS A 138 -16.59 12.87 11.07
C LYS A 138 -17.75 11.98 11.50
N ARG A 139 -17.52 11.06 12.44
CA ARG A 139 -18.50 10.05 12.86
C ARG A 139 -18.50 9.96 14.37
N VAL A 140 -19.67 10.04 14.99
CA VAL A 140 -19.83 9.94 16.45
C VAL A 140 -20.84 8.85 16.81
N ASP A 141 -20.73 8.25 17.99
CA ASP A 141 -21.63 7.18 18.40
C ASP A 141 -23.08 7.67 18.57
N ALA A 142 -23.25 8.94 18.96
CA ALA A 142 -24.55 9.59 19.15
C ALA A 142 -25.41 9.64 17.86
N ASP A 143 -24.81 9.53 16.67
CA ASP A 143 -25.52 9.51 15.38
C ASP A 143 -26.46 8.27 15.22
N LEU A 144 -26.50 7.33 16.17
CA LEU A 144 -27.42 6.19 16.19
C LEU A 144 -28.42 6.25 17.33
N GLN A 145 -28.42 7.31 18.13
CA GLN A 145 -29.40 7.44 19.19
C GLN A 145 -30.74 7.87 18.62
N ARG A 146 -31.79 7.11 18.91
CA ARG A 146 -33.18 7.53 18.72
C ARG A 146 -33.79 7.75 20.09
N ASP A 147 -34.24 8.98 20.35
CA ASP A 147 -34.87 9.36 21.62
C ASP A 147 -34.01 9.04 22.87
N GLY A 148 -32.68 9.11 22.74
CA GLY A 148 -31.73 8.84 23.83
C GLY A 148 -31.42 7.37 24.10
N GLY A 149 -31.99 6.44 23.33
CA GLY A 149 -31.63 5.02 23.30
C GLY A 149 -30.88 4.62 22.03
N PRO A 150 -30.13 3.50 22.03
CA PRO A 150 -29.51 2.95 20.82
C PRO A 150 -30.52 2.46 19.79
#